data_AF-A0AAV1J8K6-F1
#
_entry.id   AF-A0AAV1J8K6-F1
#
_cell.length_a   1.000
_cell.length_b   1.000
_cell.length_c   1.000
_cell.angle_alpha   90.00
_cell.angle_beta   90.00
_cell.angle_gamma   90.00
#
_symmetry.space_group_name_H-M   'P 1'
#
loop_
_entity.id
_entity.type
_entity.pdbx_description
1 polymer ?
#
loop_
_entity_poly.entity_id
_entity_poly.type
_entity_poly.pdbx_seq_one_letter_code
_entity_poly.pdbx_strand_id
1 'polypeptide(L)'
;MKWRKIRKFYLARLTFSFLFVVFLSIYVLTAVVKTCDGKYSKKYDVPNELCQKQSLLGNILEDNPIEFEKWVLLAITIFEIVRKLTGITGYSSIYQYFTTFENLLEWFVLLSVFLLYDIEHDYGWQNHVEGYAVLGAWTNLMLMMGQLPMFGDYVAMYEKVLTEFLKLLLAYICLLFGFAICFLVVFPNEEMFSNPLMGLISTLSMMVGELNLNILINDPLRDDPPLIFELSSQIIFILFLMFVTIILMNLLVGIAVHDIQGLRKTAGLSRLVRQTKLILFVEMGMFSALLPTCLHKYIYRTALVSPEAGKVILSVKPLNPREKRLPTDIMMAAYELAQLNKLKSGTSIKEVLYKNKYHSKFKQDGQTDHQFNIEIRGMQEKIDQTTFNLKKIDQEMRHLNTLLMEQQHLLQNLFKMTDRSHFHSPQFHPESPVFFQSSNASDVTSVIK
;
A
#
# COMPACT_ATOMS: atom_id res chain seq x y z
N MET A 1 -5.15 -5.04 20.02
CA MET A 1 -5.93 -4.42 21.12
C MET A 1 -5.86 -2.88 21.09
N LYS A 2 -4.69 -2.25 21.25
CA LYS A 2 -4.50 -0.79 21.17
C LYS A 2 -5.05 -0.15 19.90
N TRP A 3 -4.75 -0.74 18.74
CA TRP A 3 -5.23 -0.29 17.42
C TRP A 3 -6.75 -0.04 17.36
N ARG A 4 -7.58 -0.90 17.97
CA ARG A 4 -9.05 -0.77 17.91
C ARG A 4 -9.57 0.51 18.58
N LYS A 5 -8.86 1.01 19.59
CA LYS A 5 -9.20 2.27 20.27
C LYS A 5 -8.62 3.47 19.53
N ILE A 6 -7.34 3.40 19.15
CA ILE A 6 -6.59 4.48 18.49
C ILE A 6 -7.12 4.77 17.08
N ARG A 7 -7.55 3.75 16.34
CA ARG A 7 -8.07 3.89 14.97
C ARG A 7 -9.24 4.87 14.86
N LYS A 8 -10.05 5.04 15.91
CA LYS A 8 -11.18 5.99 15.89
C LYS A 8 -10.71 7.44 15.82
N PHE A 9 -9.70 7.80 16.59
CA PHE A 9 -9.09 9.14 16.55
C PHE A 9 -8.40 9.40 15.22
N TYR A 10 -7.71 8.38 14.70
CA TYR A 10 -7.11 8.46 13.38
C TYR A 10 -8.14 8.67 12.26
N LEU A 11 -9.24 7.91 12.28
CA LEU A 11 -10.31 8.05 11.31
C LEU A 11 -10.99 9.43 11.40
N ALA A 12 -11.20 9.94 12.63
CA ALA A 12 -11.71 11.30 12.83
C ALA A 12 -10.78 12.38 12.26
N ARG A 13 -9.46 12.23 12.43
CA ARG A 13 -8.47 13.10 11.80
C ARG A 13 -8.55 13.03 10.28
N LEU A 14 -8.66 11.83 9.72
CA LEU A 14 -8.76 11.63 8.27
C LEU A 14 -10.04 12.26 7.72
N THR A 15 -11.18 12.11 8.39
CA THR A 15 -12.44 12.74 7.97
C THR A 15 -12.36 14.26 8.04
N PHE A 16 -11.70 14.81 9.06
CA PHE A 16 -11.53 16.26 9.17
C PHE A 16 -10.61 16.80 8.06
N SER A 17 -9.51 16.10 7.77
CA SER A 17 -8.63 16.43 6.64
C SER A 17 -9.36 16.35 5.30
N PHE A 18 -10.18 15.31 5.08
CA PHE A 18 -11.00 15.18 3.88
C PHE A 18 -11.98 16.37 3.72
N LEU A 19 -12.67 16.75 4.80
CA LEU A 19 -13.55 17.93 4.78
C LEU A 19 -12.77 19.20 4.45
N PHE A 20 -11.61 19.42 5.06
CA PHE A 20 -10.75 20.57 4.74
C PHE A 20 -10.37 20.61 3.25
N VAL A 21 -9.92 19.49 2.68
CA VAL A 21 -9.54 19.40 1.25
C VAL A 21 -10.73 19.68 0.33
N VAL A 22 -11.92 19.18 0.69
CA VAL A 22 -13.15 19.45 -0.07
C VAL A 22 -13.52 20.93 0.00
N PHE A 23 -13.52 21.55 1.19
CA PHE A 23 -13.78 22.98 1.34
C PHE A 23 -12.74 23.83 0.59
N LEU A 24 -11.46 23.48 0.65
CA LEU A 24 -10.41 24.16 -0.11
C LEU A 24 -10.66 24.05 -1.62
N SER A 25 -11.09 22.88 -2.10
CA SER A 25 -11.38 22.67 -3.52
C SER A 25 -12.60 23.49 -3.98
N ILE A 26 -13.67 23.57 -3.16
CA ILE A 26 -14.84 24.41 -3.45
C ILE A 26 -14.44 25.89 -3.46
N TYR A 27 -13.63 26.33 -2.49
CA TYR A 27 -13.17 27.71 -2.41
C TYR A 27 -12.37 28.11 -3.65
N VAL A 28 -11.41 27.27 -4.07
CA VAL A 28 -10.61 27.51 -5.27
C VAL A 28 -11.47 27.52 -6.53
N LEU A 29 -12.43 26.60 -6.67
CA LEU A 29 -13.35 26.62 -7.81
C LEU A 29 -14.21 27.90 -7.83
N THR A 30 -14.65 28.37 -6.66
CA THR A 30 -15.42 29.61 -6.54
C THR A 30 -14.57 30.86 -6.85
N ALA A 31 -13.30 30.86 -6.41
CA ALA A 31 -12.33 31.90 -6.73
C ALA A 31 -12.08 31.98 -8.25
N VAL A 32 -11.88 30.84 -8.91
CA VAL A 32 -11.73 30.75 -10.37
C VAL A 32 -12.95 31.36 -11.07
N VAL A 33 -14.18 30.99 -10.68
CA VAL A 33 -15.41 31.55 -11.29
C VAL A 33 -15.44 33.08 -11.18
N LYS A 34 -15.05 33.66 -10.04
CA LYS A 34 -15.01 35.13 -9.91
C LYS A 34 -13.90 35.80 -10.70
N THR A 35 -12.74 35.15 -10.84
CA THR A 35 -11.68 35.67 -11.70
C THR A 35 -12.08 35.68 -13.19
N CYS A 36 -13.09 34.89 -13.59
CA CYS A 36 -13.64 34.91 -14.95
C CYS A 36 -14.31 36.24 -15.30
N ASP A 37 -14.82 37.00 -14.32
CA ASP A 37 -15.43 38.33 -14.53
C ASP A 37 -14.39 39.47 -14.60
N GLY A 38 -13.10 39.15 -14.42
CA GLY A 38 -12.00 40.08 -14.49
C GLY A 38 -11.84 40.79 -15.84
N LYS A 39 -11.26 41.99 -15.81
CA LYS A 39 -10.99 42.81 -17.00
C LYS A 39 -10.05 42.11 -17.99
N TYR A 40 -9.14 41.26 -17.51
CA TYR A 40 -8.20 40.51 -18.34
C TYR A 40 -8.65 39.10 -18.72
N SER A 41 -9.82 38.64 -18.26
CA SER A 41 -10.36 37.30 -18.57
C SER A 41 -10.46 37.06 -20.09
N LYS A 42 -10.93 38.06 -20.85
CA LYS A 42 -11.00 38.02 -22.33
C LYS A 42 -9.64 37.98 -23.03
N LYS A 43 -8.55 38.38 -22.38
CA LYS A 43 -7.19 38.43 -22.97
C LYS A 43 -6.53 37.06 -23.00
N TYR A 44 -6.92 36.16 -22.10
CA TYR A 44 -6.37 34.80 -22.01
C TYR A 44 -7.21 33.75 -22.77
N ASP A 45 -8.29 34.18 -23.43
CA ASP A 45 -9.20 33.36 -24.24
C ASP A 45 -9.39 31.94 -23.67
N VAL A 46 -9.77 31.87 -22.39
CA VAL A 46 -10.02 30.60 -21.71
C VAL A 46 -11.53 30.34 -21.80
N PRO A 47 -12.03 29.55 -22.75
CA PRO A 47 -13.37 29.00 -22.66
C PRO A 47 -13.34 27.88 -21.61
N ASN A 48 -12.99 28.20 -20.37
CA ASN A 48 -13.22 27.28 -19.28
C ASN A 48 -14.74 27.11 -19.24
N GLU A 49 -15.26 25.89 -19.42
CA GLU A 49 -16.70 25.62 -19.33
C GLU A 49 -17.27 26.14 -17.99
N LEU A 50 -16.44 26.20 -16.95
CA LEU A 50 -16.77 26.78 -15.64
C LEU A 50 -17.06 28.29 -15.68
N CYS A 51 -16.40 29.04 -16.58
CA CYS A 51 -16.64 30.46 -16.83
C CYS A 51 -17.79 30.69 -17.82
N GLN A 52 -18.34 29.63 -18.44
CA GLN A 52 -19.42 29.75 -19.40
C GLN A 52 -20.76 29.82 -18.67
N LYS A 53 -21.59 30.82 -18.98
CA LYS A 53 -22.90 31.10 -18.36
C LYS A 53 -23.91 29.94 -18.36
N GLN A 54 -23.63 28.87 -19.11
CA GLN A 54 -24.49 27.70 -19.24
C GLN A 54 -24.10 26.54 -18.30
N SER A 55 -22.99 26.67 -17.55
CA SER A 55 -22.57 25.68 -16.56
C SER A 55 -23.44 25.76 -15.31
N LEU A 56 -24.15 24.68 -15.01
CA LEU A 56 -24.95 24.53 -13.79
C LEU A 56 -24.06 24.68 -12.53
N LEU A 57 -22.85 24.14 -12.59
CA LEU A 57 -21.88 24.23 -11.49
C LEU A 57 -21.36 25.66 -11.31
N GLY A 58 -21.14 26.40 -12.40
CA GLY A 58 -20.73 27.81 -12.36
C GLY A 58 -21.75 28.68 -11.65
N ASN A 59 -23.04 28.55 -12.00
CA ASN A 59 -24.12 29.32 -11.37
C ASN A 59 -24.26 29.03 -9.85
N ILE A 60 -24.15 27.76 -9.44
CA ILE A 60 -24.20 27.38 -8.02
C ILE A 60 -23.03 28.00 -7.24
N LEU A 61 -21.83 28.02 -7.84
CA LEU A 61 -20.64 28.60 -7.22
C LEU A 61 -20.70 30.13 -7.18
N GLU A 62 -21.23 30.77 -8.21
CA GLU A 62 -21.41 32.23 -8.25
C GLU A 62 -22.34 32.72 -7.14
N ASP A 63 -23.41 31.98 -6.86
CA ASP A 63 -24.38 32.26 -5.80
C ASP A 63 -23.81 32.05 -4.37
N ASN A 64 -22.67 31.36 -4.23
CA ASN A 64 -22.10 31.08 -2.91
C ASN A 64 -21.47 32.35 -2.28
N PRO A 65 -21.76 32.64 -0.99
CA PRO A 65 -21.14 33.75 -0.29
C PRO A 65 -19.67 33.46 0.02
N ILE A 66 -18.76 33.88 -0.87
CA ILE A 66 -17.30 33.68 -0.70
C ILE A 66 -16.79 34.20 0.65
N GLU A 67 -17.28 35.35 1.12
CA GLU A 67 -16.85 35.88 2.42
C GLU A 67 -17.10 34.87 3.55
N PHE A 68 -18.27 34.24 3.56
CA PHE A 68 -18.60 33.22 4.55
C PHE A 68 -17.70 31.98 4.39
N GLU A 69 -17.52 31.49 3.17
CA GLU A 69 -16.66 30.34 2.87
C GLU A 69 -15.20 30.59 3.30
N LYS A 70 -14.68 31.79 3.04
CA LYS A 70 -13.35 32.24 3.44
C LYS A 70 -13.18 32.23 4.95
N TRP A 71 -14.13 32.77 5.71
CA TRP A 71 -14.08 32.72 7.19
C TRP A 71 -14.10 31.30 7.72
N VAL A 72 -14.91 30.42 7.12
CA VAL A 72 -14.97 29.00 7.47
C VAL A 72 -13.64 28.30 7.18
N LEU A 73 -13.09 28.48 5.97
CA LEU A 73 -11.82 27.88 5.56
C LEU A 73 -10.66 28.36 6.46
N LEU A 74 -10.61 29.65 6.78
CA LEU A 74 -9.60 30.24 7.66
C LEU A 74 -9.72 29.70 9.09
N ALA A 75 -10.93 29.55 9.63
CA ALA A 75 -11.15 28.94 10.93
C ALA A 75 -10.68 27.47 10.99
N ILE A 76 -10.99 26.67 9.96
CA ILE A 76 -10.53 25.28 9.83
C ILE A 76 -9.00 25.23 9.73
N THR A 77 -8.39 26.15 8.98
CA THR A 77 -6.94 26.23 8.78
C THR A 77 -6.21 26.58 10.07
N ILE A 78 -6.72 27.55 10.84
CA ILE A 78 -6.18 27.90 12.17
C ILE A 78 -6.24 26.68 13.09
N PHE A 79 -7.36 25.94 13.09
CA PHE A 79 -7.49 24.72 13.88
C PHE A 79 -6.46 23.65 13.48
N GLU A 80 -6.27 23.42 12.17
CA GLU A 80 -5.27 22.48 11.65
C GLU A 80 -3.84 22.87 12.06
N ILE A 81 -3.52 24.18 12.05
CA ILE A 81 -2.24 24.74 12.46
C ILE A 81 -2.02 24.53 13.95
N VAL A 82 -2.98 24.90 14.80
CA VAL A 82 -2.89 24.71 16.26
C VAL A 82 -2.62 23.24 16.57
N ARG A 83 -3.39 22.33 15.95
CA ARG A 83 -3.18 20.89 16.10
C ARG A 83 -1.80 20.47 15.57
N LYS A 84 -1.32 20.99 14.44
CA LYS A 84 0.02 20.66 13.92
C LYS A 84 1.13 21.14 14.86
N LEU A 85 1.03 22.35 15.40
CA LEU A 85 1.95 22.91 16.40
C LEU A 85 1.99 22.05 17.66
N THR A 86 0.84 21.59 18.16
CA THR A 86 0.80 20.64 19.31
C THR A 86 1.40 19.27 19.00
N GLY A 87 1.49 18.89 17.72
CA GLY A 87 2.12 17.65 17.27
C GLY A 87 3.66 17.77 17.11
N ILE A 88 4.18 18.96 16.78
CA ILE A 88 5.63 19.19 16.60
C ILE A 88 6.39 18.91 17.89
N THR A 89 5.81 19.20 19.05
CA THR A 89 6.44 18.97 20.37
C THR A 89 6.71 17.50 20.67
N GLY A 90 6.12 16.57 19.92
CA GLY A 90 6.39 15.13 20.03
C GLY A 90 7.66 14.67 19.30
N TYR A 91 8.27 15.53 18.46
CA TYR A 91 9.50 15.21 17.74
C TYR A 91 10.72 15.56 18.59
N SER A 92 11.71 14.66 18.61
CA SER A 92 12.97 14.84 19.35
C SER A 92 13.82 16.01 18.79
N SER A 93 13.67 16.33 17.50
CA SER A 93 14.40 17.42 16.84
C SER A 93 13.55 18.11 15.77
N ILE A 94 13.63 19.44 15.73
CA ILE A 94 12.98 20.30 14.72
C ILE A 94 13.50 19.99 13.31
N TYR A 95 14.79 19.65 13.17
CA TYR A 95 15.38 19.33 11.86
C TYR A 95 14.79 18.05 11.25
N GLN A 96 14.53 17.03 12.07
CA GLN A 96 13.89 15.80 11.61
C GLN A 96 12.47 16.04 11.12
N TYR A 97 11.78 17.01 11.73
CA TYR A 97 10.42 17.36 11.34
C TYR A 97 10.38 18.04 9.97
N PHE A 98 11.24 19.04 9.73
CA PHE A 98 11.27 19.79 8.47
C PHE A 98 11.93 19.04 7.30
N THR A 99 12.68 17.97 7.56
CA THR A 99 13.20 17.11 6.47
C THR A 99 12.18 16.08 5.97
N THR A 100 11.05 15.92 6.66
CA THR A 100 10.01 14.97 6.24
C THR A 100 9.09 15.60 5.18
N PHE A 101 9.07 15.03 3.98
CA PHE A 101 8.27 15.53 2.84
C PHE A 101 6.78 15.72 3.17
N GLU A 102 6.16 14.77 3.90
CA GLU A 102 4.76 14.87 4.34
C GLU A 102 4.49 16.15 5.14
N ASN A 103 5.41 16.53 6.03
CA ASN A 103 5.25 17.74 6.86
C ASN A 103 5.45 19.01 6.05
N LEU A 104 6.41 19.02 5.12
CA LEU A 104 6.62 20.15 4.21
C LEU A 104 5.41 20.39 3.32
N LEU A 105 4.83 19.32 2.77
CA LEU A 105 3.64 19.41 1.94
C LEU A 105 2.42 19.92 2.72
N GLU A 106 2.23 19.44 3.96
CA GLU A 106 1.18 19.98 4.85
C GLU A 106 1.36 21.48 5.12
N TRP A 107 2.57 21.95 5.43
CA TRP A 107 2.82 23.38 5.66
C TRP A 107 2.61 24.21 4.40
N PHE A 108 3.03 23.71 3.23
CA PHE A 108 2.78 24.37 1.96
C PHE A 108 1.28 24.62 1.73
N VAL A 109 0.44 23.61 1.98
CA VAL A 109 -1.03 23.71 1.84
C VAL A 109 -1.63 24.65 2.89
N LEU A 110 -1.12 24.66 4.12
CA LEU A 110 -1.62 25.58 5.16
C LEU A 110 -1.24 27.03 4.87
N LEU A 111 -0.03 27.26 4.35
CA LEU A 111 0.45 28.60 3.97
C LEU A 111 -0.27 29.13 2.73
N SER A 112 -0.61 28.27 1.77
CA SER A 112 -1.33 28.71 0.57
C SER A 112 -2.69 29.30 0.90
N VAL A 113 -3.42 28.80 1.89
CA VAL A 113 -4.71 29.39 2.32
C VAL A 113 -4.58 30.86 2.73
N PHE A 114 -3.48 31.25 3.38
CA PHE A 114 -3.26 32.66 3.75
C PHE A 114 -2.88 33.52 2.53
N LEU A 115 -2.11 32.96 1.59
CA LEU A 115 -1.78 33.65 0.35
C LEU A 115 -3.03 33.91 -0.52
N LEU A 116 -4.00 33.01 -0.43
CA LEU A 116 -5.27 33.09 -1.15
C LEU A 116 -6.36 33.87 -0.38
N TYR A 117 -5.99 34.58 0.69
CA TYR A 117 -6.96 35.34 1.48
C TYR A 117 -7.57 36.49 0.69
N ASP A 118 -6.79 37.19 -0.13
CA ASP A 118 -7.25 38.33 -0.93
C ASP A 118 -7.36 37.94 -2.39
N ILE A 119 -8.60 37.73 -2.87
CA ILE A 119 -8.88 37.26 -4.23
C ILE A 119 -8.68 38.45 -5.18
N GLU A 120 -7.64 38.37 -6.01
CA GLU A 120 -7.49 39.25 -7.15
C GLU A 120 -8.62 38.96 -8.15
N HIS A 121 -9.29 40.00 -8.64
CA HIS A 121 -10.40 39.84 -9.59
C HIS A 121 -9.94 39.47 -11.00
N ASP A 122 -8.63 39.45 -11.24
CA ASP A 122 -8.03 39.21 -12.55
C ASP A 122 -7.16 37.95 -12.53
N TYR A 123 -7.09 37.27 -13.67
CA TYR A 123 -6.27 36.08 -13.82
C TYR A 123 -4.78 36.39 -13.63
N GLY A 124 -4.12 35.69 -12.72
CA GLY A 124 -2.73 35.98 -12.35
C GLY A 124 -2.00 34.85 -11.64
N TRP A 125 -0.97 35.21 -10.87
CA TRP A 125 -0.13 34.28 -10.11
C TRP A 125 -0.93 33.49 -9.06
N GLN A 126 -1.99 34.09 -8.52
CA GLN A 126 -2.87 33.46 -7.52
C GLN A 126 -3.50 32.18 -8.06
N ASN A 127 -4.03 32.19 -9.28
CA ASN A 127 -4.67 31.02 -9.90
C ASN A 127 -3.71 29.82 -10.06
N HIS A 128 -2.42 30.08 -10.30
CA HIS A 128 -1.42 29.02 -10.30
C HIS A 128 -1.18 28.47 -8.88
N VAL A 129 -1.08 29.34 -7.88
CA VAL A 129 -0.95 28.95 -6.47
C VAL A 129 -2.15 28.14 -6.00
N GLU A 130 -3.36 28.51 -6.42
CA GLU A 130 -4.60 27.77 -6.16
C GLU A 130 -4.54 26.34 -6.71
N GLY A 131 -4.13 26.18 -7.98
CA GLY A 131 -3.97 24.86 -8.59
C GLY A 131 -2.97 23.98 -7.84
N TYR A 132 -1.80 24.53 -7.50
CA TYR A 132 -0.79 23.80 -6.71
C TYR A 132 -1.26 23.49 -5.29
N ALA A 133 -2.02 24.38 -4.65
CA ALA A 133 -2.58 24.18 -3.31
C ALA A 133 -3.55 22.99 -3.29
N VAL A 134 -4.48 22.93 -4.25
CA VAL A 134 -5.45 21.82 -4.36
C VAL A 134 -4.73 20.51 -4.64
N LEU A 135 -3.79 20.48 -5.58
CA LEU A 135 -3.01 19.28 -5.89
C LEU A 135 -2.22 18.80 -4.66
N GLY A 136 -1.56 19.73 -3.95
CA GLY A 136 -0.82 19.44 -2.72
C GLY A 136 -1.73 18.90 -1.61
N ALA A 137 -2.93 19.46 -1.46
CA ALA A 137 -3.91 19.05 -0.45
C ALA A 137 -4.43 17.63 -0.68
N TRP A 138 -4.80 17.29 -1.92
CA TRP A 138 -5.21 15.92 -2.29
C TRP A 138 -4.06 14.92 -2.19
N THR A 139 -2.85 15.32 -2.58
CA THR A 139 -1.65 14.48 -2.42
C THR A 139 -1.37 14.19 -0.95
N ASN A 140 -1.44 15.21 -0.10
CA ASN A 140 -1.29 15.05 1.34
C ASN A 140 -2.36 14.11 1.94
N LEU A 141 -3.62 14.25 1.51
CA LEU A 141 -4.69 13.35 1.92
C LEU A 141 -4.40 11.89 1.50
N MET A 142 -3.86 11.66 0.30
CA MET A 142 -3.44 10.33 -0.16
C MET A 142 -2.34 9.73 0.74
N LEU A 143 -1.31 10.53 1.08
CA LEU A 143 -0.24 10.11 1.99
C LEU A 143 -0.78 9.77 3.40
N MET A 144 -1.71 10.58 3.92
CA MET A 144 -2.44 10.29 5.14
C MET A 144 -3.24 8.98 5.03
N MET A 145 -4.01 8.77 3.96
CA MET A 145 -4.75 7.51 3.75
C MET A 145 -3.82 6.30 3.75
N GLY A 146 -2.58 6.46 3.28
CA GLY A 146 -1.55 5.43 3.33
C GLY A 146 -1.26 4.90 4.73
N GLN A 147 -1.48 5.65 5.80
CA GLN A 147 -1.22 5.11 7.16
C GLN A 147 -2.27 4.07 7.58
N LEU A 148 -3.41 3.96 6.88
CA LEU A 148 -4.39 2.92 7.12
C LEU A 148 -3.88 1.55 6.64
N PRO A 149 -4.11 0.48 7.41
CA PRO A 149 -3.64 -0.86 7.05
C PRO A 149 -4.34 -1.49 5.85
N MET A 150 -5.38 -0.87 5.29
CA MET A 150 -6.04 -1.30 4.06
C MET A 150 -5.39 -0.65 2.83
N PHE A 151 -5.13 0.65 2.89
CA PHE A 151 -4.62 1.45 1.76
C PHE A 151 -3.09 1.58 1.78
N GLY A 152 -2.45 1.32 2.91
CA GLY A 152 -1.03 1.59 3.10
C GLY A 152 -0.10 0.80 2.22
N ASP A 153 -0.45 -0.43 1.87
CA ASP A 153 0.37 -1.22 0.95
C ASP A 153 0.35 -0.60 -0.46
N TYR A 154 -0.80 -0.05 -0.90
CA TYR A 154 -0.94 0.63 -2.19
C TYR A 154 -0.22 1.98 -2.22
N VAL A 155 -0.37 2.79 -1.18
CA VAL A 155 0.31 4.11 -1.10
C VAL A 155 1.83 3.95 -1.01
N ALA A 156 2.32 2.99 -0.21
CA ALA A 156 3.76 2.71 -0.14
C ALA A 156 4.32 2.20 -1.49
N MET A 157 3.52 1.42 -2.22
CA MET A 157 3.87 0.99 -3.57
C MET A 157 3.95 2.19 -4.52
N TYR A 158 2.99 3.12 -4.47
CA TYR A 158 3.02 4.34 -5.26
C TYR A 158 4.28 5.19 -4.97
N GLU A 159 4.57 5.48 -3.70
CA GLU A 159 5.75 6.27 -3.31
C GLU A 159 7.06 5.62 -3.79
N LYS A 160 7.16 4.29 -3.67
CA LYS A 160 8.33 3.54 -4.13
C LYS A 160 8.45 3.60 -5.64
N VAL A 161 7.39 3.31 -6.38
CA VAL A 161 7.37 3.36 -7.85
C VAL A 161 7.72 4.77 -8.34
N LEU A 162 7.16 5.81 -7.73
CA LEU A 162 7.47 7.20 -8.04
C LEU A 162 8.96 7.51 -7.81
N THR A 163 9.52 7.06 -6.69
CA THR A 163 10.94 7.27 -6.36
C THR A 163 11.86 6.58 -7.37
N GLU A 164 11.56 5.33 -7.74
CA GLU A 164 12.36 4.61 -8.74
C GLU A 164 12.21 5.21 -10.14
N PHE A 165 11.00 5.64 -10.50
CA PHE A 165 10.77 6.41 -11.72
C PHE A 165 11.62 7.67 -11.78
N LEU A 166 11.65 8.47 -10.71
CA LEU A 166 12.45 9.70 -10.66
C LEU A 166 13.96 9.42 -10.75
N LYS A 167 14.44 8.36 -10.11
CA LYS A 167 15.85 7.93 -10.23
C LYS A 167 16.20 7.52 -11.66
N LEU A 168 15.31 6.76 -12.30
CA LEU A 168 15.47 6.35 -13.69
C LEU A 168 15.50 7.58 -14.61
N LEU A 169 14.51 8.46 -14.48
CA LEU A 169 14.42 9.69 -15.25
C LEU A 169 15.68 10.54 -15.10
N LEU A 170 16.21 10.67 -13.88
CA LEU A 170 17.45 11.39 -13.62
C LEU A 170 18.67 10.74 -14.30
N ALA A 171 18.75 9.40 -14.32
CA ALA A 171 19.83 8.68 -14.98
C ALA A 171 19.84 8.88 -16.50
N TYR A 172 18.66 9.05 -17.11
CA TYR A 172 18.50 9.23 -18.56
C TYR A 172 18.24 10.68 -18.97
N ILE A 173 18.37 11.63 -18.04
CA ILE A 173 18.07 13.04 -18.31
C ILE A 173 18.95 13.60 -19.43
N CYS A 174 20.21 13.15 -19.55
CA CYS A 174 21.13 13.58 -20.60
C CYS A 174 20.66 13.12 -21.99
N LEU A 175 20.10 11.91 -22.10
CA LEU A 175 19.51 11.39 -23.33
C LEU A 175 18.28 12.21 -23.73
N LEU A 176 17.40 12.51 -22.76
CA LEU A 176 16.20 13.31 -22.97
C LEU A 176 16.54 14.75 -23.40
N PHE A 177 17.53 15.39 -22.77
CA PHE A 177 18.01 16.71 -23.20
C PHE A 177 18.61 16.67 -24.61
N GLY A 178 19.37 15.63 -24.94
CA GLY A 178 19.94 15.46 -26.29
C GLY A 178 18.86 15.40 -27.37
N PHE A 179 17.82 14.59 -27.16
CA PHE A 179 16.70 14.53 -28.09
C PHE A 179 15.86 15.80 -28.11
N ALA A 180 15.61 16.45 -26.96
CA ALA A 180 14.86 17.71 -26.91
C ALA A 180 15.55 18.83 -27.71
N ILE A 181 16.88 18.97 -27.56
CA ILE A 181 17.66 19.94 -28.34
C ILE A 181 17.70 19.53 -29.82
N CYS A 182 17.80 18.23 -30.12
CA CYS A 182 17.77 17.73 -31.49
C CYS A 182 16.45 18.09 -32.19
N PHE A 183 15.31 17.86 -31.54
CA PHE A 183 14.00 18.22 -32.07
C PHE A 183 13.79 19.73 -32.19
N LEU A 184 14.35 20.53 -31.27
CA LEU A 184 14.38 22.00 -31.40
C LEU A 184 15.05 22.45 -32.71
N VAL A 185 16.12 21.78 -33.11
CA VAL A 185 16.89 22.11 -34.33
C VAL A 185 16.23 21.54 -35.59
N VAL A 186 15.67 20.34 -35.52
CA VAL A 186 15.09 19.63 -36.66
C VAL A 186 13.68 20.14 -37.00
N PHE A 187 12.90 20.56 -35.99
CA PHE A 187 11.52 21.01 -36.13
C PHE A 187 11.35 22.46 -35.64
N PRO A 188 12.04 23.45 -36.22
CA PRO A 188 12.05 24.83 -35.73
C PRO A 188 10.71 25.56 -35.90
N ASN A 189 9.84 25.05 -36.77
CA ASN A 189 8.55 25.68 -37.09
C ASN A 189 7.37 25.11 -36.28
N GLU A 190 7.62 24.12 -35.42
CA GLU A 190 6.61 23.47 -34.58
C GLU A 190 6.49 24.18 -33.24
N GLU A 191 5.27 24.53 -32.83
CA GLU A 191 5.03 25.26 -31.57
C GLU A 191 5.50 24.47 -30.34
N MET A 192 5.40 23.14 -30.40
CA MET A 192 5.89 22.19 -29.40
C MET A 192 7.41 22.30 -29.15
N PHE A 193 8.16 22.81 -30.13
CA PHE A 193 9.61 22.99 -30.05
C PHE A 193 10.01 24.47 -30.23
N SER A 194 9.16 25.39 -29.80
CA SER A 194 9.46 26.84 -29.84
C SER A 194 10.54 27.27 -28.85
N ASN A 195 10.63 26.59 -27.69
CA ASN A 195 11.55 26.93 -26.60
C ASN A 195 12.15 25.65 -25.99
N PRO A 196 13.37 25.69 -25.42
CA PRO A 196 14.01 24.49 -24.83
C PRO A 196 13.19 23.80 -23.73
N LEU A 197 12.48 24.56 -22.91
CA LEU A 197 11.61 24.01 -21.86
C LEU A 197 10.38 23.33 -22.45
N MET A 198 9.75 23.96 -23.45
CA MET A 198 8.61 23.37 -24.15
C MET A 198 9.03 22.10 -24.88
N GLY A 199 10.16 22.13 -25.58
CA GLY A 199 10.72 20.96 -26.25
C GLY A 199 11.03 19.81 -25.28
N LEU A 200 11.52 20.09 -24.07
CA LEU A 200 11.71 19.06 -23.04
C LEU A 200 10.37 18.49 -22.55
N ILE A 201 9.36 19.32 -22.31
CA ILE A 201 8.01 18.87 -21.93
C ILE A 201 7.41 18.00 -23.03
N SER A 202 7.48 18.44 -24.30
CA SER A 202 7.03 17.67 -25.45
C SER A 202 7.80 16.36 -25.60
N THR A 203 9.12 16.35 -25.38
CA THR A 203 9.93 15.13 -25.38
C THR A 203 9.49 14.16 -24.28
N LEU A 204 9.18 14.65 -23.08
CA LEU A 204 8.62 13.83 -22.00
C LEU A 204 7.20 13.31 -22.32
N SER A 205 6.35 14.10 -22.98
CA SER A 205 5.01 13.64 -23.43
C SER A 205 5.13 12.53 -24.48
N MET A 206 6.02 12.71 -25.46
CA MET A 206 6.31 11.70 -26.48
C MET A 206 6.95 10.44 -25.89
N MET A 207 7.74 10.56 -24.82
CA MET A 207 8.24 9.42 -24.06
C MET A 207 7.07 8.63 -23.46
N VAL A 208 6.08 9.29 -22.85
CA VAL A 208 4.89 8.65 -22.24
C VAL A 208 4.04 7.89 -23.26
N GLY A 209 4.06 8.29 -24.53
CA GLY A 209 3.41 7.59 -25.64
C GLY A 209 2.53 8.47 -26.51
N GLU A 210 2.43 9.77 -26.22
CA GLU A 210 1.73 10.72 -27.08
C GLU A 210 2.61 11.10 -28.28
N LEU A 211 2.54 10.28 -29.34
CA LEU A 211 3.28 10.52 -30.57
C LEU A 211 2.50 11.43 -31.51
N ASN A 212 3.01 12.64 -31.76
CA ASN A 212 2.44 13.54 -32.76
C ASN A 212 3.16 13.34 -34.10
N LEU A 213 2.69 12.40 -34.92
CA LEU A 213 3.27 12.09 -36.23
C LEU A 213 3.07 13.22 -37.26
N ASN A 214 2.19 14.19 -36.99
CA ASN A 214 1.93 15.30 -37.90
C ASN A 214 3.16 16.18 -38.12
N ILE A 215 4.13 16.18 -37.19
CA ILE A 215 5.39 16.93 -37.33
C ILE A 215 6.28 16.43 -38.48
N LEU A 216 6.01 15.22 -38.99
CA LEU A 216 6.74 14.62 -40.10
C LEU A 216 6.01 14.80 -41.44
N ILE A 217 4.78 15.31 -41.44
CA ILE A 217 3.99 15.53 -42.66
C ILE A 217 4.29 16.93 -43.16
N ASN A 218 4.73 17.05 -44.41
CA ASN A 218 4.96 18.35 -45.03
C ASN A 218 3.64 19.13 -45.14
N ASP A 219 3.64 20.38 -44.68
CA ASP A 219 2.51 21.28 -44.81
C ASP A 219 2.31 21.62 -46.30
N PRO A 220 1.15 21.31 -46.92
CA PRO A 220 0.92 21.57 -48.35
C PRO A 220 0.95 23.06 -48.72
N LEU A 221 1.04 23.97 -47.74
CA LEU A 221 1.13 25.42 -47.91
C LEU A 221 2.57 25.96 -47.95
N ARG A 222 3.59 25.13 -47.72
CA ARG A 222 5.00 25.54 -47.64
C ARG A 222 5.83 24.91 -48.76
N ASP A 223 6.89 25.60 -49.19
CA ASP A 223 7.85 25.06 -50.15
C ASP A 223 8.43 23.74 -49.62
N ASP A 224 8.42 22.70 -50.47
CA ASP A 224 8.89 21.38 -50.09
C ASP A 224 10.37 21.44 -49.63
N PRO A 225 10.67 20.99 -48.39
CA PRO A 225 12.05 20.92 -47.95
C PRO A 225 12.84 19.91 -48.80
N PRO A 226 14.16 20.08 -48.94
CA PRO A 226 15.00 19.09 -49.62
C PRO A 226 14.80 17.69 -49.01
N LEU A 227 14.61 16.68 -49.86
CA LEU A 227 14.38 15.28 -49.45
C LEU A 227 15.38 14.75 -48.42
N ILE A 228 16.62 15.26 -48.42
CA ILE A 228 17.66 14.87 -47.46
C ILE A 228 17.31 15.30 -46.03
N PHE A 229 16.71 16.48 -45.85
CA PHE A 229 16.30 16.96 -44.52
C PHE A 229 15.08 16.21 -44.00
N GLU A 230 14.14 15.86 -44.89
CA GLU A 230 12.98 15.03 -44.55
C GLU A 230 13.39 13.61 -44.14
N LEU A 231 14.31 12.98 -44.87
CA LEU A 231 14.87 11.68 -44.48
C LEU A 231 15.64 11.77 -43.16
N SER A 232 16.40 12.85 -42.94
CA SER A 232 17.13 13.06 -41.69
C SER A 232 16.20 13.18 -40.48
N SER A 233 15.10 13.94 -40.60
CA SER A 233 14.13 14.11 -39.50
C SER A 233 13.40 12.80 -39.19
N GLN A 234 13.03 12.04 -40.22
CA GLN A 234 12.44 10.70 -40.08
C GLN A 234 13.40 9.72 -39.37
N ILE A 235 14.69 9.70 -39.74
CA ILE A 235 15.69 8.83 -39.08
C ILE A 235 15.86 9.19 -37.61
N ILE A 236 16.00 10.48 -37.29
CA ILE A 236 16.12 10.96 -35.91
C ILE A 236 14.89 10.57 -35.07
N PHE A 237 13.70 10.70 -35.66
CA PHE A 237 12.45 10.30 -35.02
C PHE A 237 12.37 8.78 -34.77
N ILE A 238 12.80 7.96 -35.73
CA ILE A 238 12.88 6.49 -35.54
C ILE A 238 13.86 6.13 -34.42
N LEU A 239 15.03 6.79 -34.35
CA LEU A 239 15.98 6.58 -33.27
C LEU A 239 15.40 6.97 -31.91
N PHE A 240 14.64 8.07 -31.84
CA PHE A 240 13.93 8.48 -30.63
C PHE A 240 12.90 7.41 -30.20
N LEU A 241 12.09 6.91 -31.13
CA LEU A 241 11.11 5.85 -30.85
C LEU A 241 11.81 4.60 -30.30
N MET A 242 12.92 4.19 -30.89
CA MET A 242 13.66 3.02 -30.42
C MET A 242 14.26 3.23 -29.03
N PHE A 243 15.05 4.30 -28.83
CA PHE A 243 15.80 4.49 -27.58
C PHE A 243 14.93 4.99 -26.42
N VAL A 244 14.01 5.91 -26.68
CA VAL A 244 13.18 6.53 -25.64
C VAL A 244 11.86 5.79 -25.52
N THR A 245 11.04 5.73 -26.57
CA THR A 245 9.70 5.17 -26.45
C THR A 245 9.71 3.65 -26.23
N ILE A 246 10.58 2.89 -26.89
CA ILE A 246 10.61 1.42 -26.76
C ILE A 246 11.53 1.01 -25.60
N ILE A 247 12.82 1.37 -25.63
CA ILE A 247 13.78 0.88 -24.64
C ILE A 247 13.50 1.50 -23.26
N LEU A 248 13.42 2.82 -23.17
CA LEU A 248 13.27 3.50 -21.88
C LEU A 248 11.93 3.20 -21.21
N MET A 249 10.81 3.21 -21.96
CA MET A 249 9.50 2.91 -21.36
C MET A 249 9.38 1.46 -20.91
N ASN A 250 9.91 0.51 -21.70
CA ASN A 250 9.91 -0.89 -21.28
C ASN A 250 10.81 -1.12 -20.07
N LEU A 251 11.92 -0.39 -19.96
CA LEU A 251 12.78 -0.44 -18.76
C LEU A 251 12.06 0.11 -17.53
N LEU A 252 11.36 1.23 -17.67
CA LEU A 252 10.56 1.86 -16.62
C LEU A 252 9.48 0.91 -16.10
N VAL A 253 8.69 0.34 -17.01
CA VAL A 253 7.65 -0.64 -16.67
C VAL A 253 8.28 -1.90 -16.06
N GLY A 254 9.39 -2.39 -16.62
CA GLY A 254 10.08 -3.59 -16.14
C GLY A 254 10.59 -3.44 -14.70
N ILE A 255 11.23 -2.32 -14.37
CA ILE A 255 11.71 -2.03 -13.02
C ILE A 255 10.54 -1.85 -12.05
N ALA A 256 9.51 -1.09 -12.44
CA ALA A 256 8.34 -0.87 -11.61
C ALA A 256 7.66 -2.20 -11.26
N VAL A 257 7.46 -3.08 -12.23
CA VAL A 257 6.82 -4.39 -12.00
C VAL A 257 7.68 -5.28 -11.10
N HIS A 258 8.99 -5.32 -11.30
CA HIS A 258 9.90 -6.10 -10.45
C HIS A 258 9.88 -5.61 -8.99
N ASP A 259 9.95 -4.29 -8.78
CA ASP A 259 9.94 -3.70 -7.44
C ASP A 259 8.60 -3.88 -6.72
N ILE A 260 7.49 -3.76 -7.45
CA ILE A 260 6.13 -4.05 -6.94
C ILE A 260 6.03 -5.50 -6.43
N GLN A 261 6.59 -6.46 -7.18
CA GLN A 261 6.58 -7.87 -6.77
C GLN A 261 7.41 -8.10 -5.51
N GLY A 262 8.57 -7.45 -5.37
CA GLY A 262 9.39 -7.50 -4.16
C GLY A 262 8.68 -6.92 -2.93
N LEU A 263 8.01 -5.79 -3.09
CA LEU A 263 7.20 -5.15 -2.05
C LEU A 263 6.02 -6.04 -1.61
N ARG A 264 5.32 -6.69 -2.54
CA ARG A 264 4.20 -7.58 -2.21
C ARG A 264 4.60 -8.76 -1.34
N LYS A 265 5.80 -9.34 -1.55
CA LYS A 265 6.32 -10.44 -0.73
C LYS A 265 6.55 -10.04 0.73
N THR A 266 6.79 -8.75 1.00
CA THR A 266 7.07 -8.21 2.35
C THR A 266 5.93 -7.38 2.93
N ALA A 267 4.80 -7.25 2.20
CA ALA A 267 3.67 -6.40 2.56
C ALA A 267 3.09 -6.71 3.95
N GLY A 268 3.00 -7.99 4.32
CA GLY A 268 2.49 -8.40 5.64
C GLY A 268 3.31 -7.82 6.81
N LEU A 269 4.64 -7.84 6.71
CA LEU A 269 5.54 -7.26 7.71
C LEU A 269 5.49 -5.73 7.66
N SER A 270 5.53 -5.15 6.46
CA SER A 270 5.46 -3.70 6.26
C SER A 270 4.19 -3.10 6.88
N ARG A 271 3.05 -3.76 6.68
CA ARG A 271 1.75 -3.40 7.29
C ARG A 271 1.81 -3.41 8.81
N LEU A 272 2.49 -4.39 9.42
CA LEU A 272 2.63 -4.49 10.88
C LEU A 272 3.52 -3.37 11.45
N VAL A 273 4.63 -3.09 10.77
CA VAL A 273 5.53 -1.97 11.12
C VAL A 273 4.79 -0.65 11.01
N ARG A 274 4.03 -0.44 9.93
CA ARG A 274 3.29 0.81 9.70
C ARG A 274 2.18 1.01 10.72
N GLN A 275 1.42 -0.05 11.06
CA GLN A 275 0.46 0.00 12.18
C GLN A 275 1.14 0.39 13.49
N THR A 276 2.32 -0.15 13.77
CA THR A 276 3.06 0.15 15.00
C THR A 276 3.56 1.60 15.02
N LYS A 277 4.12 2.10 13.91
CA LYS A 277 4.51 3.51 13.75
C LYS A 277 3.31 4.44 13.91
N LEU A 278 2.16 4.07 13.34
CA LEU A 278 0.95 4.87 13.47
C LEU A 278 0.44 4.91 14.92
N ILE A 279 0.46 3.77 15.62
CA ILE A 279 0.13 3.71 17.05
C ILE A 279 1.06 4.62 17.85
N LEU A 280 2.37 4.54 17.61
CA LEU A 280 3.37 5.37 18.29
C LEU A 280 3.15 6.86 18.01
N PHE A 281 2.93 7.24 16.74
CA PHE A 281 2.70 8.64 16.36
C PHE A 281 1.45 9.21 17.01
N VAL A 282 0.34 8.45 17.01
CA VAL A 282 -0.90 8.88 17.66
C VAL A 282 -0.72 8.92 19.17
N GLU A 283 -0.03 7.96 19.79
CA GLU A 283 0.27 8.00 21.23
C GLU A 283 1.12 9.25 21.57
N MET A 284 2.17 9.55 20.82
CA MET A 284 3.01 10.73 21.06
C MET A 284 2.24 12.05 20.87
N GLY A 285 1.38 12.15 19.86
CA GLY A 285 0.55 13.34 19.64
C GLY A 285 -0.58 13.50 20.67
N MET A 286 -1.15 12.38 21.16
CA MET A 286 -2.23 12.38 22.15
C MET A 286 -1.74 12.56 23.60
N PHE A 287 -0.49 12.19 23.89
CA PHE A 287 0.14 12.31 25.21
C PHE A 287 1.18 13.44 25.28
N SER A 288 1.20 14.36 24.30
CA SER A 288 2.05 15.55 24.39
C SER A 288 1.56 16.45 25.53
N ALA A 289 2.51 17.05 26.26
CA ALA A 289 2.27 17.75 27.53
C ALA A 289 1.45 19.05 27.41
N LEU A 290 1.01 19.44 26.21
CA LEU A 290 0.33 20.71 25.94
C LEU A 290 -1.16 20.55 25.58
N LEU A 291 -1.72 19.36 25.73
CA LEU A 291 -3.14 19.11 25.47
C LEU A 291 -3.99 19.71 26.62
N PRO A 292 -5.09 20.45 26.33
CA PRO A 292 -5.95 21.01 27.37
C PRO A 292 -6.36 19.94 28.39
N THR A 293 -6.26 20.26 29.69
CA THR A 293 -6.46 19.30 30.80
C THR A 293 -7.78 18.51 30.71
N CYS A 294 -8.84 19.11 30.15
CA CYS A 294 -10.12 18.46 29.92
C CYS A 294 -10.05 17.35 28.85
N LEU A 295 -9.36 17.59 27.73
CA LEU A 295 -9.13 16.61 26.67
C LEU A 295 -8.12 15.55 27.12
N HIS A 296 -7.08 15.94 27.87
CA HIS A 296 -6.12 15.00 28.44
C HIS A 296 -6.82 13.96 29.33
N LYS A 297 -7.77 14.38 30.19
CA LYS A 297 -8.56 13.48 31.05
C LYS A 297 -9.48 12.56 30.24
N TYR A 298 -10.08 13.04 29.14
CA TYR A 298 -10.90 12.22 28.25
C TYR A 298 -10.07 11.18 27.49
N ILE A 299 -8.92 11.59 26.94
CA ILE A 299 -7.96 10.76 26.21
C ILE A 299 -7.34 9.69 27.11
N TYR A 300 -6.89 10.06 28.31
CA TYR A 300 -6.34 9.11 29.28
C TYR A 300 -7.35 8.02 29.64
N ARG A 301 -8.64 8.37 29.70
CA ARG A 301 -9.74 7.44 30.02
C ARG A 301 -10.14 6.55 28.85
N THR A 302 -9.98 6.99 27.61
CA THR A 302 -10.43 6.25 26.41
C THR A 302 -9.30 5.53 25.67
N ALA A 303 -8.11 6.12 25.55
CA ALA A 303 -7.01 5.68 24.69
C ALA A 303 -5.91 4.90 25.42
N LEU A 304 -5.68 5.13 26.71
CA LEU A 304 -4.64 4.42 27.47
C LEU A 304 -5.01 2.93 27.63
N VAL A 305 -4.17 2.03 27.11
CA VAL A 305 -4.31 0.57 27.29
C VAL A 305 -3.29 0.03 28.28
N SER A 306 -2.22 0.77 28.55
CA SER A 306 -1.23 0.45 29.58
C SER A 306 -1.04 1.68 30.44
N PRO A 307 -1.18 1.59 31.78
CA PRO A 307 -0.52 2.53 32.67
C PRO A 307 0.99 2.48 32.42
N GLU A 308 1.71 3.46 32.96
CA GLU A 308 3.18 3.58 32.95
C GLU A 308 3.91 2.23 33.06
N ALA A 309 5.16 2.22 32.58
CA ALA A 309 6.09 1.10 32.47
C ALA A 309 6.45 0.36 33.79
N GLY A 310 5.49 0.15 34.69
CA GLY A 310 5.50 -0.97 35.62
C GLY A 310 5.30 -2.24 34.81
N LYS A 311 6.33 -3.09 34.80
CA LYS A 311 6.35 -4.43 34.22
C LYS A 311 5.00 -5.12 34.42
N VAL A 312 4.12 -5.11 33.40
CA VAL A 312 2.81 -5.79 33.48
C VAL A 312 3.07 -7.28 33.37
N ILE A 313 3.39 -7.90 34.51
CA ILE A 313 3.53 -9.34 34.61
C ILE A 313 2.11 -9.92 34.60
N LEU A 314 1.64 -10.27 33.41
CA LEU A 314 0.40 -11.02 33.26
C LEU A 314 0.69 -12.49 33.59
N SER A 315 0.43 -12.89 34.84
CA SER A 315 0.47 -14.30 35.23
C SER A 315 -0.73 -15.03 34.63
N VAL A 316 -0.49 -15.88 33.64
CA VAL A 316 -1.51 -16.75 33.05
C VAL A 316 -1.35 -18.18 33.53
N LYS A 317 -2.48 -18.87 33.71
CA LYS A 317 -2.53 -20.31 34.00
C LYS A 317 -2.91 -21.06 32.73
N PRO A 318 -1.94 -21.59 31.95
CA PRO A 318 -2.20 -22.14 30.61
C PRO A 318 -3.16 -23.33 30.61
N LEU A 319 -3.24 -24.07 31.71
CA LEU A 319 -4.12 -25.24 31.86
C LEU A 319 -5.53 -24.89 32.38
N ASN A 320 -5.84 -23.60 32.60
CA ASN A 320 -7.15 -23.19 33.11
C ASN A 320 -8.11 -22.85 31.95
N PRO A 321 -9.19 -23.62 31.73
CA PRO A 321 -10.13 -23.39 30.63
C PRO A 321 -10.95 -22.10 30.75
N ARG A 322 -10.91 -21.43 31.92
CA ARG A 322 -11.57 -20.14 32.15
C ARG A 322 -10.69 -18.93 31.81
N GLU A 323 -9.41 -19.12 31.50
CA GLU A 323 -8.49 -18.03 31.17
C GLU A 323 -8.61 -17.63 29.69
N LYS A 324 -9.31 -16.53 29.41
CA LYS A 324 -9.53 -16.00 28.04
C LYS A 324 -8.74 -14.71 27.73
N ARG A 325 -7.81 -14.32 28.61
CA ARG A 325 -7.09 -13.04 28.49
C ARG A 325 -6.03 -13.03 27.38
N LEU A 326 -5.50 -14.20 27.02
CA LEU A 326 -4.59 -14.41 25.90
C LEU A 326 -5.20 -15.42 24.91
N PRO A 327 -4.94 -15.27 23.60
CA PRO A 327 -5.24 -16.31 22.62
C PRO A 327 -4.55 -17.63 23.00
N THR A 328 -5.26 -18.75 22.82
CA THR A 328 -4.80 -20.09 23.20
C THR A 328 -3.48 -20.46 22.54
N ASP A 329 -3.30 -20.08 21.27
CA ASP A 329 -2.13 -20.39 20.46
C ASP A 329 -0.85 -19.77 21.04
N ILE A 330 -0.93 -18.50 21.46
CA ILE A 330 0.18 -17.77 22.08
C ILE A 330 0.48 -18.33 23.48
N MET A 331 -0.56 -18.72 24.22
CA MET A 331 -0.45 -19.27 25.56
C MET A 331 0.22 -20.66 25.56
N MET A 332 -0.12 -21.51 24.58
CA MET A 332 0.50 -22.83 24.39
C MET A 332 1.95 -22.71 23.92
N ALA A 333 2.25 -21.83 22.95
CA ALA A 333 3.61 -21.59 22.50
C ALA A 333 4.53 -21.08 23.62
N ALA A 334 4.03 -20.16 24.46
CA ALA A 334 4.77 -19.67 25.62
C ALA A 334 4.98 -20.77 26.68
N TYR A 335 4.00 -21.65 26.87
CA TYR A 335 4.08 -22.78 27.80
C TYR A 335 5.12 -23.82 27.34
N GLU A 336 5.15 -24.18 26.06
CA GLU A 336 6.17 -25.07 25.48
C GLU A 336 7.57 -24.48 25.62
N LEU A 337 7.74 -23.19 25.32
CA LEU A 337 9.02 -22.50 25.45
C LEU A 337 9.50 -22.47 26.92
N ALA A 338 8.58 -22.32 27.87
CA ALA A 338 8.86 -22.40 29.29
C ALA A 338 9.25 -23.82 29.73
N GLN A 339 8.61 -24.87 29.21
CA GLN A 339 9.00 -26.27 29.46
C GLN A 339 10.40 -26.58 28.91
N LEU A 340 10.70 -26.14 27.69
CA LEU A 340 12.02 -26.29 27.07
C LEU A 340 13.12 -25.57 27.87
N ASN A 341 12.82 -24.37 28.37
CA ASN A 341 13.76 -23.63 29.21
C ASN A 341 13.93 -24.26 30.59
N LYS A 342 12.88 -24.86 31.17
CA LYS A 342 13.00 -25.62 32.43
C LYS A 342 13.84 -26.88 32.26
N LEU A 343 13.76 -27.54 31.10
CA LEU A 343 14.62 -28.69 30.77
C LEU A 343 16.08 -28.27 30.55
N LYS A 344 16.33 -27.07 30.02
CA LYS A 344 17.68 -26.50 29.83
C LYS A 344 18.28 -25.89 31.10
N SER A 345 17.46 -25.31 31.97
CA SER A 345 17.87 -24.73 33.26
C SER A 345 17.83 -25.74 34.41
N GLY A 346 17.35 -26.95 34.16
CA GLY A 346 17.40 -28.07 35.08
C GLY A 346 18.85 -28.49 35.27
N THR A 347 19.40 -28.06 36.39
CA THR A 347 20.58 -28.59 37.07
C THR A 347 20.91 -30.01 36.60
N SER A 348 22.11 -30.17 36.04
CA SER A 348 22.69 -31.45 35.64
C SER A 348 22.28 -32.54 36.64
N ILE A 349 21.63 -33.60 36.15
CA ILE A 349 21.20 -34.78 36.92
C ILE A 349 22.35 -35.33 37.80
N LYS A 350 23.61 -35.01 37.47
CA LYS A 350 24.81 -35.33 38.27
C LYS A 350 24.92 -34.60 39.61
N GLU A 351 24.39 -33.38 39.77
CA GLU A 351 24.52 -32.61 41.03
C GLU A 351 23.53 -33.06 42.11
N VAL A 352 22.33 -33.51 41.74
CA VAL A 352 21.34 -34.08 42.67
C VAL A 352 21.84 -35.42 43.24
N LEU A 353 22.54 -36.22 42.41
CA LEU A 353 23.21 -37.45 42.83
C LEU A 353 24.41 -37.19 43.76
N TYR A 354 25.11 -36.06 43.60
CA TYR A 354 26.25 -35.72 44.46
C TYR A 354 25.81 -35.16 45.83
N LYS A 355 24.70 -34.40 45.89
CA LYS A 355 24.18 -33.83 47.14
C LYS A 355 23.56 -34.86 48.08
N ASN A 356 22.96 -35.93 47.54
CA ASN A 356 22.36 -37.00 48.36
C ASN A 356 23.37 -37.96 49.00
N LYS A 357 24.65 -37.94 48.58
CA LYS A 357 25.70 -38.77 49.19
C LYS A 357 26.25 -38.20 50.51
N TYR A 358 26.03 -36.91 50.78
CA TYR A 358 26.47 -36.24 52.02
C TYR A 358 25.36 -36.09 53.07
N HIS A 359 24.10 -36.28 52.69
CA HIS A 359 22.98 -36.15 53.64
C HIS A 359 22.62 -37.45 54.37
N SER A 360 23.25 -38.59 54.01
CA SER A 360 22.97 -39.91 54.58
C SER A 360 23.70 -40.24 55.89
N LYS A 361 24.41 -39.28 56.51
CA LYS A 361 25.16 -39.53 57.74
C LYS A 361 24.53 -39.04 59.05
N PHE A 362 23.35 -38.43 59.01
CA PHE A 362 22.63 -38.06 60.24
C PHE A 362 21.12 -38.14 60.06
N LYS A 363 20.54 -39.26 60.52
CA LYS A 363 19.31 -39.42 61.33
C LYS A 363 18.62 -40.73 61.00
N GLN A 364 18.71 -41.67 61.95
CA GLN A 364 17.68 -42.69 62.18
C GLN A 364 16.38 -41.98 62.57
N ASP A 365 15.28 -42.23 61.85
CA ASP A 365 14.01 -42.67 62.43
C ASP A 365 12.98 -43.03 61.35
N GLY A 366 12.28 -44.15 61.57
CA GLY A 366 11.52 -44.90 60.57
C GLY A 366 10.09 -44.42 60.32
N GLN A 367 9.91 -43.27 59.65
CA GLN A 367 8.60 -42.86 59.11
C GLN A 367 8.61 -42.40 57.63
N THR A 368 9.77 -42.36 56.97
CA THR A 368 9.89 -41.77 55.61
C THR A 368 9.68 -42.77 54.46
N ASP A 369 9.75 -44.08 54.71
CA ASP A 369 9.70 -45.10 53.65
C ASP A 369 8.30 -45.31 53.04
N HIS A 370 7.24 -44.97 53.77
CA HIS A 370 5.87 -45.17 53.26
C HIS A 370 5.44 -44.04 52.31
N GLN A 371 5.87 -42.81 52.56
CA GLN A 371 5.57 -41.64 51.72
C GLN A 371 6.39 -41.66 50.41
N PHE A 372 7.66 -42.08 50.49
CA PHE A 372 8.56 -42.20 49.33
C PHE A 372 8.10 -43.28 48.34
N ASN A 373 7.61 -44.43 48.83
CA ASN A 373 7.07 -45.49 47.98
C ASN A 373 5.76 -45.08 47.28
N ILE A 374 4.93 -44.22 47.90
CA ILE A 374 3.68 -43.74 47.30
C ILE A 374 3.96 -42.75 46.15
N GLU A 375 4.95 -41.84 46.31
CA GLU A 375 5.33 -40.91 45.24
C GLU A 375 6.05 -41.60 44.07
N ILE A 376 6.92 -42.58 44.34
CA ILE A 376 7.55 -43.37 43.27
C ILE A 376 6.51 -44.19 42.50
N ARG A 377 5.54 -44.79 43.20
CA ARG A 377 4.46 -45.55 42.55
C ARG A 377 3.55 -44.65 41.71
N GLY A 378 3.23 -43.44 42.19
CA GLY A 378 2.47 -42.45 41.42
C GLY A 378 3.21 -41.88 40.20
N MET A 379 4.54 -41.79 40.25
CA MET A 379 5.36 -41.44 39.07
C MET A 379 5.46 -42.60 38.08
N GLN A 380 5.61 -43.83 38.56
CA GLN A 380 5.66 -45.02 37.71
C GLN A 380 4.33 -45.22 36.95
N GLU A 381 3.19 -45.05 37.62
CA GLU A 381 1.87 -45.13 37.00
C GLU A 381 1.67 -44.06 35.91
N LYS A 382 2.18 -42.83 36.13
CA LYS A 382 2.15 -41.79 35.09
C LYS A 382 3.06 -42.12 33.91
N ILE A 383 4.24 -42.69 34.15
CA ILE A 383 5.15 -43.13 33.09
C ILE A 383 4.51 -44.27 32.27
N ASP A 384 3.89 -45.23 32.94
CA ASP A 384 3.20 -46.35 32.29
C ASP A 384 2.01 -45.85 31.47
N GLN A 385 1.25 -44.87 31.97
CA GLN A 385 0.14 -44.26 31.23
C GLN A 385 0.61 -43.45 30.02
N THR A 386 1.72 -42.71 30.13
CA THR A 386 2.31 -42.03 28.96
C THR A 386 2.85 -43.03 27.94
N THR A 387 3.43 -44.14 28.38
CA THR A 387 3.94 -45.21 27.50
C THR A 387 2.80 -45.91 26.77
N PHE A 388 1.67 -46.13 27.44
CA PHE A 388 0.47 -46.69 26.82
C PHE A 388 -0.12 -45.76 25.75
N ASN A 389 -0.23 -44.46 26.06
CA ASN A 389 -0.69 -43.46 25.09
C ASN A 389 0.25 -43.35 23.88
N LEU A 390 1.57 -43.47 24.10
CA LEU A 390 2.56 -43.44 23.04
C LEU A 390 2.47 -44.67 22.13
N LYS A 391 2.23 -45.86 22.70
CA LYS A 391 1.92 -47.07 21.92
C LYS A 391 0.62 -46.95 21.11
N LYS A 392 -0.40 -46.28 21.66
CA LYS A 392 -1.66 -46.03 20.94
C LYS A 392 -1.44 -45.09 19.75
N ILE A 393 -0.67 -44.02 19.93
CA ILE A 393 -0.32 -43.08 18.84
C ILE A 393 0.51 -43.79 17.76
N ASP A 394 1.47 -44.64 18.15
CA ASP A 394 2.25 -45.45 17.20
C ASP A 394 1.37 -46.40 16.38
N GLN A 395 0.32 -46.95 16.99
CA GLN A 395 -0.67 -47.79 16.31
C GLN A 395 -1.56 -46.99 15.35
N GLU A 396 -2.02 -45.79 15.74
CA GLU A 396 -2.78 -44.90 14.86
C GLU A 396 -1.93 -44.41 13.68
N MET A 397 -0.65 -44.08 13.91
CA MET A 397 0.33 -43.76 12.86
C MET A 397 0.50 -44.91 11.87
N ARG A 398 0.65 -46.15 12.36
CA ARG A 398 0.75 -47.33 11.48
C ARG A 398 -0.50 -47.53 10.63
N HIS A 399 -1.69 -47.36 11.23
CA HIS A 399 -2.97 -47.45 10.52
C HIS A 399 -3.11 -46.36 9.45
N LEU A 400 -2.73 -45.13 9.76
CA LEU A 400 -2.77 -44.02 8.80
C LEU A 400 -1.79 -44.26 7.64
N ASN A 401 -0.63 -44.83 7.92
CA ASN A 401 0.36 -45.18 6.89
C ASN A 401 -0.14 -46.32 5.98
N THR A 402 -0.95 -47.25 6.50
CA THR A 402 -1.60 -48.30 5.69
C THR A 402 -2.67 -47.71 4.78
N LEU A 403 -3.51 -46.80 5.29
CA LEU A 403 -4.49 -46.08 4.48
C LEU A 403 -3.84 -45.23 3.38
N LEU A 404 -2.68 -44.63 3.67
CA LEU A 404 -1.94 -43.82 2.71
C LEU A 404 -1.34 -44.70 1.59
N MET A 405 -0.80 -45.87 1.93
CA MET A 405 -0.37 -46.88 0.94
C MET A 405 -1.52 -47.35 0.05
N GLU A 406 -2.71 -47.56 0.63
CA GLU A 406 -3.90 -47.99 -0.10
C GLU A 406 -4.40 -46.90 -1.07
N GLN A 407 -4.40 -45.64 -0.63
CA GLN A 407 -4.67 -44.46 -1.48
C GLN A 407 -3.66 -44.36 -2.64
N GLN A 408 -2.37 -44.57 -2.35
CA GLN A 408 -1.32 -44.53 -3.37
C GLN A 408 -1.47 -45.64 -4.42
N HIS A 409 -1.89 -46.84 -4.00
CA HIS A 409 -2.17 -47.96 -4.89
C HIS A 409 -3.43 -47.73 -5.75
N LEU A 410 -4.50 -47.13 -5.18
CA LEU A 410 -5.68 -46.70 -5.94
C LEU A 410 -5.32 -45.65 -7.00
N LEU A 411 -4.46 -44.70 -6.65
CA LEU A 411 -4.03 -43.64 -7.56
C LEU A 411 -3.14 -44.20 -8.70
N GLN A 412 -2.29 -45.18 -8.41
CA GLN A 412 -1.52 -45.90 -9.44
C GLN A 412 -2.41 -46.76 -10.36
N ASN A 413 -3.47 -47.37 -9.83
CA ASN A 413 -4.41 -48.14 -10.64
C ASN A 413 -5.26 -47.23 -11.54
N LEU A 414 -5.67 -46.05 -11.06
CA LEU A 414 -6.31 -45.03 -11.88
C LEU A 414 -5.38 -44.54 -12.99
N PHE A 415 -4.10 -44.27 -12.69
CA PHE A 415 -3.11 -43.91 -13.72
C PHE A 415 -2.93 -45.02 -14.77
N LYS A 416 -2.89 -46.30 -14.37
CA LYS A 416 -2.82 -47.43 -15.31
C LYS A 416 -4.07 -47.60 -16.18
N MET A 417 -5.25 -47.23 -15.68
CA MET A 417 -6.49 -47.21 -16.50
C MET A 417 -6.48 -46.07 -17.51
N THR A 418 -5.99 -44.89 -17.11
CA THR A 418 -5.85 -43.74 -18.01
C THR A 418 -4.82 -44.00 -19.12
N ASP A 419 -3.68 -44.63 -18.82
CA ASP A 419 -2.68 -45.00 -19.84
C ASP A 419 -3.17 -46.11 -20.79
N ARG A 420 -4.00 -47.06 -20.32
CA ARG A 420 -4.61 -48.08 -21.18
C ARG A 420 -5.64 -47.51 -22.16
N SER A 421 -6.22 -46.34 -21.88
CA SER A 421 -7.18 -45.70 -22.78
C SER A 421 -6.53 -44.96 -23.96
N HIS A 422 -5.21 -44.76 -23.95
CA HIS A 422 -4.47 -44.08 -25.03
C HIS A 422 -3.71 -44.99 -26.00
N PHE A 423 -3.83 -46.32 -25.86
CA PHE A 423 -3.20 -47.30 -26.78
C PHE A 423 -4.23 -48.26 -27.37
N HIS A 424 -5.17 -47.75 -28.18
CA HIS A 424 -5.78 -48.54 -29.26
C HIS A 424 -6.25 -47.62 -30.39
N SER A 425 -5.33 -47.32 -31.29
CA SER A 425 -5.61 -46.86 -32.65
C SER A 425 -5.34 -48.02 -33.61
N PRO A 426 -6.32 -48.54 -34.36
CA PRO A 426 -6.04 -49.34 -35.54
C PRO A 426 -5.92 -48.42 -36.76
N GLN A 427 -4.76 -48.51 -37.43
CA GLN A 427 -4.58 -48.09 -38.81
C GLN A 427 -5.51 -48.89 -39.73
N PHE A 428 -6.12 -48.24 -40.74
CA PHE A 428 -6.37 -48.86 -42.04
C PHE A 428 -6.56 -47.80 -43.13
N HIS A 429 -5.80 -47.94 -44.22
CA HIS A 429 -6.06 -47.42 -45.57
C HIS A 429 -6.13 -48.64 -46.50
N PRO A 430 -6.64 -48.53 -47.75
CA PRO A 430 -7.78 -47.76 -48.25
C PRO A 430 -8.72 -48.66 -49.10
N GLU A 431 -9.98 -48.28 -49.32
CA GLU A 431 -10.74 -48.58 -50.56
C GLU A 431 -12.10 -47.84 -50.56
N SER A 432 -12.42 -47.21 -51.69
CA SER A 432 -13.79 -46.80 -52.09
C SER A 432 -14.33 -47.87 -53.06
N PRO A 433 -15.61 -47.90 -53.52
CA PRO A 433 -16.71 -46.93 -53.38
C PRO A 433 -18.09 -47.59 -53.11
N VAL A 434 -19.19 -46.84 -53.33
CA VAL A 434 -20.60 -47.26 -53.65
C VAL A 434 -21.69 -46.81 -52.65
N PHE A 435 -22.29 -45.65 -52.96
CA PHE A 435 -23.69 -45.42 -53.38
C PHE A 435 -24.94 -45.95 -52.60
N PHE A 436 -25.90 -45.02 -52.50
CA PHE A 436 -27.37 -45.07 -52.25
C PHE A 436 -27.88 -45.24 -50.80
N GLN A 437 -29.01 -44.68 -50.34
CA GLN A 437 -29.85 -43.47 -50.59
C GLN A 437 -31.09 -43.61 -49.68
N SER A 438 -31.62 -42.48 -49.17
CA SER A 438 -32.98 -42.27 -48.61
C SER A 438 -33.31 -42.96 -47.26
N SER A 439 -34.00 -42.33 -46.30
CA SER A 439 -35.26 -41.61 -46.49
C SER A 439 -35.63 -40.74 -45.28
N ASN A 440 -36.11 -39.53 -45.62
CA ASN A 440 -37.28 -38.79 -45.11
C ASN A 440 -37.58 -38.72 -43.60
N ALA A 441 -37.69 -37.48 -43.11
CA ALA A 441 -38.95 -36.81 -42.70
C ALA A 441 -38.62 -35.61 -41.78
N SER A 442 -38.67 -34.39 -42.32
CA SER A 442 -39.71 -33.37 -42.08
C SER A 442 -39.61 -32.71 -40.70
N ASP A 443 -39.09 -31.47 -40.67
CA ASP A 443 -39.87 -30.22 -40.43
C ASP A 443 -39.94 -29.92 -38.91
N VAL A 444 -39.56 -28.76 -38.36
CA VAL A 444 -40.00 -27.38 -38.66
C VAL A 444 -38.99 -26.40 -37.99
N THR A 445 -38.43 -25.49 -38.80
CA THR A 445 -38.07 -24.05 -38.61
C THR A 445 -37.74 -23.53 -37.19
N SER A 446 -36.62 -22.85 -36.87
CA SER A 446 -36.14 -21.51 -37.33
C SER A 446 -37.29 -20.47 -37.44
N VAL A 447 -37.21 -19.16 -37.19
CA VAL A 447 -36.22 -18.10 -37.36
C VAL A 447 -36.76 -16.89 -36.51
N ILE A 448 -35.93 -15.88 -36.20
CA ILE A 448 -36.05 -14.43 -36.55
C ILE A 448 -35.97 -13.63 -35.22
N LYS A 449 -35.14 -12.61 -35.00
CA LYS A 449 -34.38 -11.67 -35.83
C LYS A 449 -33.12 -11.22 -35.10
#